data_AF-B8C615-F1
#
_entry.id   AF-B8C615-F1
#
_cell.length_a   1.000
_cell.length_b   1.000
_cell.length_c   1.000
_cell.angle_alpha   90.00
_cell.angle_beta   90.00
_cell.angle_gamma   90.00
#
_symmetry.space_group_name_H-M   'P 1'
#
loop_
_entity.id
_entity.type
_entity.pdbx_description
1 polymer ?
#
loop_
_entity_poly.entity_id
_entity_poly.type
_entity_poly.pdbx_seq_one_letter_code
_entity_poly.pdbx_strand_id
1 'polypeptide(L)'
;MDTIKKKNSIGSKDKSTLGGNSGRIGGGVGGSAKSGGNNPFANAGAGINDVLGKMMQNKNTGSKRGGGQSLGGSKPGRVFSVSLDKPGPLGLEVERRRDAQTAIIASVIPGSQADKAGLQRGDIVCRARSNGNEELGYDAFIKTAKSGQRPLEFDVRRIESSIDTSGGGKVSADALHRKQAMIAAAEAREAKHKAKTKPVPKATTNDRLLLSKDRRLENTQQRHYETNDCDETRRAVDAIKQAEKEDALNLGYNPYEAKAMTSGQARTATVVMTKGEIDASKAPSKIKSEGETSAPGRVNAPRDPTTQSTPLSPEFEQAFSIHVTSNSDHTAVLNSLGIMRKLIVNATTKGQQGDNETSSKFRRVRLSNPKIKAAITDMQGALDLMMSVGFVLSENDEDGETYLVFSPGEKGAEWLGSALERMEAYERGG
;
A
#
# COMPACT_ATOMS: atom_id res chain seq x y z
N MET A 1 -70.25 -2.81 -24.74
CA MET A 1 -69.51 -3.94 -24.17
C MET A 1 -68.27 -3.39 -23.47
N ASP A 2 -68.44 -2.57 -22.43
CA ASP A 2 -68.82 -2.98 -21.06
C ASP A 2 -67.75 -3.90 -20.45
N THR A 3 -67.15 -3.68 -19.28
CA THR A 3 -67.25 -2.63 -18.27
C THR A 3 -66.26 -3.00 -17.14
N ILE A 4 -65.88 -2.01 -16.28
CA ILE A 4 -65.77 -2.13 -14.79
C ILE A 4 -64.55 -2.91 -14.21
N LYS A 5 -63.84 -2.50 -13.14
CA LYS A 5 -63.81 -1.33 -12.22
C LYS A 5 -62.63 -1.52 -11.23
N LYS A 6 -62.01 -0.39 -10.81
CA LYS A 6 -61.72 0.11 -9.42
C LYS A 6 -61.05 -0.84 -8.39
N LYS A 7 -60.31 -0.41 -7.35
CA LYS A 7 -59.98 0.88 -6.70
C LYS A 7 -58.94 0.59 -5.58
N ASN A 8 -58.22 1.64 -5.16
CA ASN A 8 -57.85 2.05 -3.78
C ASN A 8 -56.44 2.67 -3.83
N SER A 9 -56.16 3.97 -3.62
CA SER A 9 -56.59 5.02 -2.68
C SER A 9 -56.14 4.83 -1.23
N ILE A 10 -55.13 5.61 -0.84
CA ILE A 10 -54.83 6.29 0.46
C ILE A 10 -53.64 7.21 0.09
N GLY A 11 -53.53 8.50 0.40
CA GLY A 11 -54.27 9.38 1.30
C GLY A 11 -53.27 10.36 1.95
N SER A 12 -53.18 11.56 1.37
CA SER A 12 -52.79 12.89 1.89
C SER A 12 -52.01 13.06 3.19
N LYS A 13 -51.06 14.01 3.16
CA LYS A 13 -51.10 15.17 4.07
C LYS A 13 -50.32 16.37 3.53
N ASP A 14 -51.08 17.42 3.26
CA ASP A 14 -50.65 18.80 3.07
C ASP A 14 -50.01 19.39 4.32
N LYS A 15 -49.07 20.32 4.13
CA LYS A 15 -48.92 21.50 4.99
C LYS A 15 -48.29 22.65 4.20
N SER A 16 -49.16 23.48 3.65
CA SER A 16 -48.88 24.87 3.27
C SER A 16 -48.82 25.75 4.51
N THR A 17 -47.86 26.68 4.60
CA THR A 17 -48.06 27.91 5.36
C THR A 17 -47.31 29.06 4.70
N LEU A 18 -48.09 30.12 4.46
CA LEU A 18 -47.76 31.39 3.85
C LEU A 18 -46.91 32.28 4.76
N GLY A 19 -46.18 33.19 4.12
CA GLY A 19 -46.23 34.62 4.46
C GLY A 19 -45.03 35.19 5.21
N GLY A 20 -44.56 36.36 4.76
CA GLY A 20 -43.76 37.23 5.61
C GLY A 20 -42.78 38.16 4.89
N ASN A 21 -43.31 39.18 4.22
CA ASN A 21 -42.58 40.33 3.69
C ASN A 21 -42.39 41.38 4.81
N SER A 22 -41.16 41.88 5.01
CA SER A 22 -40.76 43.17 5.62
C SER A 22 -39.22 43.14 5.75
N GLY A 23 -38.40 44.14 5.44
CA GLY A 23 -38.58 45.60 5.39
C GLY A 23 -37.55 46.24 6.34
N ARG A 24 -36.88 47.33 5.89
CA ARG A 24 -36.01 48.31 6.61
C ARG A 24 -34.51 47.94 6.76
N ILE A 25 -33.56 48.76 6.26
CA ILE A 25 -33.18 50.18 6.50
C ILE A 25 -32.31 50.36 7.77
N GLY A 26 -31.15 51.00 7.58
CA GLY A 26 -30.30 51.66 8.60
C GLY A 26 -28.98 50.90 8.85
N GLY A 27 -27.77 51.47 8.77
CA GLY A 27 -27.33 52.86 8.93
C GLY A 27 -26.58 53.03 10.27
N GLY A 28 -25.36 53.58 10.25
CA GLY A 28 -24.64 54.08 11.44
C GLY A 28 -23.33 53.34 11.75
N VAL A 29 -22.14 53.92 11.53
CA VAL A 29 -21.39 54.86 12.44
C VAL A 29 -20.98 54.12 13.71
N GLY A 30 -19.70 53.82 13.98
CA GLY A 30 -18.59 54.74 14.25
C GLY A 30 -18.18 54.59 15.71
N GLY A 31 -16.89 54.49 16.04
CA GLY A 31 -16.45 54.42 17.44
C GLY A 31 -14.99 54.02 17.66
N SER A 32 -14.09 55.00 17.61
CA SER A 32 -12.76 54.93 18.22
C SER A 32 -12.86 54.85 19.75
N ALA A 33 -12.00 54.06 20.38
CA ALA A 33 -11.55 54.32 21.74
C ALA A 33 -10.07 53.95 21.87
N LYS A 34 -9.26 55.00 22.01
CA LYS A 34 -7.91 54.97 22.58
C LYS A 34 -8.02 54.55 24.04
N SER A 35 -7.14 53.65 24.50
CA SER A 35 -6.76 53.59 25.91
C SER A 35 -5.25 53.43 25.97
N GLY A 36 -4.58 54.49 26.41
CA GLY A 36 -3.16 54.50 26.73
C GLY A 36 -2.98 54.16 28.20
N GLY A 37 -2.06 53.24 28.49
CA GLY A 37 -1.51 53.00 29.81
C GLY A 37 -0.03 53.30 29.79
N ASN A 38 0.36 54.44 30.37
CA ASN A 38 1.74 54.80 30.67
C ASN A 38 2.21 54.00 31.90
N ASN A 39 3.26 53.20 31.75
CA ASN A 39 4.11 52.79 32.87
C ASN A 39 5.51 53.39 32.69
N PRO A 40 5.88 54.43 33.45
CA PRO A 40 7.26 54.84 33.64
C PRO A 40 7.87 54.00 34.79
N PHE A 41 9.16 53.65 34.71
CA PHE A 41 9.88 52.69 35.58
C PHE A 41 9.53 51.22 35.24
N ALA A 42 10.41 50.39 34.67
CA ALA A 42 11.79 50.18 35.06
C ALA A 42 12.64 49.79 33.83
N ASN A 43 13.56 50.70 33.53
CA ASN A 43 14.68 50.53 32.65
C ASN A 43 15.86 50.11 33.55
N ALA A 44 16.27 48.84 33.52
CA ALA A 44 17.54 48.38 34.10
C ALA A 44 17.91 47.02 33.48
N GLY A 45 18.75 47.04 32.45
CA GLY A 45 19.30 45.82 31.85
C GLY A 45 19.61 45.93 30.36
N ALA A 46 20.06 47.09 29.89
CA ALA A 46 20.59 47.27 28.55
C ALA A 46 22.09 46.90 28.51
N GLY A 47 22.47 46.11 27.49
CA GLY A 47 23.85 45.71 27.17
C GLY A 47 24.10 44.26 27.56
N ILE A 48 24.07 43.29 26.64
CA ILE A 48 25.29 42.93 25.88
C ILE A 48 25.00 42.19 24.54
N ASN A 49 23.76 41.98 24.09
CA ASN A 49 23.49 41.09 22.93
C ASN A 49 22.88 41.76 21.69
N ASP A 50 23.36 42.93 21.27
CA ASP A 50 22.76 43.70 20.15
C ASP A 50 23.65 43.85 18.90
N VAL A 51 24.37 42.80 18.50
CA VAL A 51 25.11 42.76 17.22
C VAL A 51 24.78 41.53 16.34
N LEU A 52 23.95 40.58 16.78
CA LEU A 52 23.63 39.38 15.99
C LEU A 52 22.12 39.09 15.86
N GLY A 53 21.28 40.14 15.79
CA GLY A 53 19.82 40.00 15.90
C GLY A 53 18.97 40.71 14.85
N LYS A 54 19.53 41.22 13.74
CA LYS A 54 18.77 41.95 12.71
C LYS A 54 18.66 41.21 11.37
N MET A 55 18.24 39.94 11.38
CA MET A 55 17.89 39.26 10.11
C MET A 55 16.64 38.39 10.13
N MET A 56 15.82 38.37 11.19
CA MET A 56 14.59 37.55 11.19
C MET A 56 13.44 38.15 11.99
N GLN A 57 12.98 39.35 11.60
CA GLN A 57 11.66 39.84 11.98
C GLN A 57 11.02 40.59 10.82
N ASN A 58 10.68 39.87 9.74
CA ASN A 58 9.64 40.31 8.82
C ASN A 58 9.08 39.11 8.03
N LYS A 59 7.98 38.50 8.50
CA LYS A 59 7.08 37.65 7.69
C LYS A 59 5.86 37.23 8.52
N ASN A 60 5.02 38.21 8.85
CA ASN A 60 3.62 37.95 9.16
C ASN A 60 2.72 38.81 8.26
N THR A 61 2.99 38.74 6.95
CA THR A 61 2.01 39.06 5.92
C THR A 61 1.52 37.73 5.39
N GLY A 62 0.21 37.46 5.51
CA GLY A 62 -0.41 36.29 4.92
C GLY A 62 0.13 36.08 3.51
N SER A 63 0.85 34.98 3.32
CA SER A 63 1.29 34.51 2.01
C SER A 63 0.02 34.21 1.22
N LYS A 64 -0.53 35.25 0.58
CA LYS A 64 -1.11 35.12 -0.76
C LYS A 64 0.01 34.49 -1.56
N ARG A 65 0.04 33.14 -1.55
CA ARG A 65 0.84 32.33 -2.48
C ARG A 65 0.58 32.99 -3.82
N GLY A 66 1.62 33.59 -4.39
CA GLY A 66 1.54 34.28 -5.66
C GLY A 66 0.80 33.36 -6.59
N GLY A 67 -0.43 33.75 -6.94
CA GLY A 67 -1.16 33.16 -8.04
C GLY A 67 -0.34 33.51 -9.26
N GLY A 68 0.71 32.73 -9.52
CA GLY A 68 1.40 32.74 -10.78
C GLY A 68 0.29 32.43 -11.77
N GLN A 69 -0.18 33.47 -12.47
CA GLN A 69 -0.97 33.31 -13.66
C GLN A 69 -0.19 32.29 -14.48
N SER A 70 -0.76 31.10 -14.68
CA SER A 70 -0.14 30.11 -15.55
C SER A 70 0.04 30.85 -16.87
N LEU A 71 1.29 31.10 -17.25
CA LEU A 71 1.66 31.90 -18.42
C LEU A 71 1.21 31.15 -19.68
N GLY A 72 -0.08 31.21 -20.00
CA GLY A 72 -0.72 30.85 -21.27
C GLY A 72 -0.37 29.49 -21.91
N GLY A 73 0.38 28.62 -21.24
CA GLY A 73 0.88 27.39 -21.83
C GLY A 73 -0.24 26.38 -21.98
N SER A 74 -0.44 25.89 -23.20
CA SER A 74 -1.26 24.71 -23.46
C SER A 74 -0.80 23.59 -22.52
N LYS A 75 -1.74 23.01 -21.76
CA LYS A 75 -1.45 21.89 -20.87
C LYS A 75 -0.81 20.76 -21.68
N PRO A 76 0.24 20.09 -21.16
CA PRO A 76 0.99 19.10 -21.93
C PRO A 76 0.11 17.92 -22.35
N GLY A 77 0.38 17.37 -23.53
CA GLY A 77 -0.26 16.18 -24.08
C GLY A 77 -0.69 16.36 -25.55
N ARG A 78 -0.85 15.24 -26.25
CA ARG A 78 -1.42 15.21 -27.60
C ARG A 78 -2.94 15.32 -27.50
N VAL A 79 -3.51 16.28 -28.21
CA VAL A 79 -4.97 16.47 -28.24
C VAL A 79 -5.51 15.94 -29.56
N PHE A 80 -6.63 15.23 -29.51
CA PHE A 80 -7.40 14.85 -30.68
C PHE A 80 -8.91 14.90 -30.38
N SER A 81 -9.70 15.23 -31.40
CA SER A 81 -11.15 15.31 -31.29
C SER A 81 -11.79 13.96 -31.58
N VAL A 82 -12.80 13.61 -30.78
CA VAL A 82 -13.52 12.35 -30.86
C VAL A 82 -14.99 12.63 -31.13
N SER A 83 -15.56 11.92 -32.11
CA SER A 83 -16.98 11.98 -32.46
C SER A 83 -17.56 10.57 -32.46
N LEU A 84 -18.53 10.34 -31.57
CA LEU A 84 -19.23 9.07 -31.43
C LEU A 84 -20.65 9.24 -31.95
N ASP A 85 -20.88 8.85 -33.21
CA ASP A 85 -22.12 9.05 -33.98
C ASP A 85 -23.11 7.88 -33.88
N LYS A 86 -22.60 6.64 -33.81
CA LYS A 86 -23.42 5.42 -33.77
C LYS A 86 -24.31 5.36 -32.51
N PRO A 87 -25.57 4.90 -32.64
CA PRO A 87 -26.41 4.61 -31.50
C PRO A 87 -25.90 3.39 -30.73
N GLY A 88 -26.15 3.33 -29.43
CA GLY A 88 -25.79 2.21 -28.56
C GLY A 88 -24.82 2.56 -27.43
N PRO A 89 -24.33 1.55 -26.71
CA PRO A 89 -23.39 1.73 -25.60
C PRO A 89 -22.03 2.22 -26.11
N LEU A 90 -21.47 3.21 -25.42
CA LEU A 90 -20.15 3.78 -25.78
C LEU A 90 -19.02 2.77 -25.54
N GLY A 91 -19.14 1.94 -24.51
CA GLY A 91 -18.12 0.96 -24.10
C GLY A 91 -16.90 1.56 -23.43
N LEU A 92 -17.11 2.56 -22.58
CA LEU A 92 -16.07 3.24 -21.81
C LEU A 92 -16.47 3.35 -20.33
N GLU A 93 -15.49 3.31 -19.45
CA GLU A 93 -15.60 3.58 -18.02
C GLU A 93 -14.81 4.85 -17.70
N VAL A 94 -15.39 5.74 -16.89
CA VAL A 94 -14.78 7.02 -16.52
C VAL A 94 -14.60 7.08 -15.02
N GLU A 95 -13.46 7.60 -14.58
CA GLU A 95 -13.18 7.92 -13.19
C GLU A 95 -13.08 9.43 -12.97
N ARG A 96 -13.36 9.86 -11.74
CA ARG A 96 -13.23 11.25 -11.29
C ARG A 96 -11.87 11.48 -10.69
N ARG A 97 -11.13 12.47 -11.19
CA ARG A 97 -9.87 12.92 -10.57
C ARG A 97 -10.14 13.58 -9.21
N ARG A 98 -9.38 13.22 -8.17
CA ARG A 98 -9.54 13.74 -6.80
C ARG A 98 -9.36 15.26 -6.73
N ASP A 99 -8.42 15.81 -7.51
CA ASP A 99 -7.97 17.20 -7.34
C ASP A 99 -8.75 18.21 -8.19
N ALA A 100 -9.28 17.81 -9.35
CA ALA A 100 -9.77 18.74 -10.37
C ALA A 100 -11.23 18.51 -10.81
N GLN A 101 -11.92 17.50 -10.24
CA GLN A 101 -13.25 17.04 -10.69
C GLN A 101 -13.34 16.67 -12.17
N THR A 102 -12.21 16.45 -12.86
CA THR A 102 -12.17 16.17 -14.29
C THR A 102 -12.40 14.69 -14.59
N ALA A 103 -13.04 14.42 -15.72
CA ALA A 103 -13.28 13.06 -16.22
C ALA A 103 -12.01 12.47 -16.85
N ILE A 104 -11.62 11.28 -16.41
CA ILE A 104 -10.51 10.51 -16.97
C ILE A 104 -11.04 9.14 -17.39
N ILE A 105 -10.60 8.64 -18.55
CA ILE A 105 -10.99 7.29 -19.01
C ILE A 105 -10.28 6.24 -18.15
N ALA A 106 -11.04 5.48 -17.37
CA ALA A 106 -10.55 4.42 -16.50
C ALA A 106 -10.31 3.11 -17.25
N SER A 107 -11.25 2.74 -18.12
CA SER A 107 -11.18 1.53 -18.95
C SER A 107 -11.96 1.70 -20.25
N VAL A 108 -11.58 0.93 -21.28
CA VAL A 108 -12.23 0.90 -22.59
C VAL A 108 -12.48 -0.55 -22.96
N ILE A 109 -13.72 -0.88 -23.36
CA ILE A 109 -14.11 -2.24 -23.73
C ILE A 109 -13.62 -2.53 -25.15
N PRO A 110 -12.84 -3.60 -25.40
CA PRO A 110 -12.37 -3.96 -26.74
C PRO A 110 -13.52 -4.15 -27.74
N GLY A 111 -13.36 -3.63 -28.96
CA GLY A 111 -14.35 -3.70 -30.04
C GLY A 111 -15.54 -2.73 -29.92
N SER A 112 -15.61 -1.97 -28.82
CA SER A 112 -16.63 -0.95 -28.59
C SER A 112 -16.50 0.27 -29.52
N GLN A 113 -17.48 1.17 -29.46
CA GLN A 113 -17.41 2.43 -30.20
C GLN A 113 -16.25 3.31 -29.71
N ALA A 114 -16.02 3.35 -28.40
CA ALA A 114 -14.91 4.06 -27.78
C ALA A 114 -13.54 3.54 -28.25
N ASP A 115 -13.37 2.22 -28.29
CA ASP A 115 -12.14 1.57 -28.76
C ASP A 115 -11.87 1.87 -30.24
N LYS A 116 -12.90 1.76 -31.08
CA LYS A 116 -12.83 2.10 -32.52
C LYS A 116 -12.51 3.58 -32.76
N ALA A 117 -12.84 4.46 -31.83
CA ALA A 117 -12.49 5.88 -31.87
C ALA A 117 -11.07 6.17 -31.35
N GLY A 118 -10.31 5.14 -30.95
CA GLY A 118 -8.93 5.25 -30.49
C GLY A 118 -8.79 5.78 -29.06
N LEU A 119 -9.86 5.73 -28.25
CA LEU A 119 -9.80 6.09 -26.84
C LEU A 119 -8.97 5.08 -26.05
N GLN A 120 -8.17 5.56 -25.11
CA GLN A 120 -7.32 4.73 -24.27
C GLN A 120 -7.50 5.07 -22.79
N ARG A 121 -7.11 4.14 -21.93
CA ARG A 121 -7.05 4.39 -20.49
C ARG A 121 -6.07 5.54 -20.18
N GLY A 122 -6.48 6.44 -19.29
CA GLY A 122 -5.69 7.60 -18.85
C GLY A 122 -5.92 8.86 -19.68
N ASP A 123 -6.69 8.77 -20.76
CA ASP A 123 -7.10 9.91 -21.57
C ASP A 123 -7.96 10.89 -20.74
N ILE A 124 -7.65 12.19 -20.83
CA ILE A 124 -8.39 13.25 -20.12
C ILE A 124 -9.44 13.85 -21.03
N VAL A 125 -10.70 13.82 -20.59
CA VAL A 125 -11.82 14.34 -21.37
C VAL A 125 -11.85 15.87 -21.29
N CYS A 126 -11.92 16.52 -22.44
CA CYS A 126 -11.96 17.97 -22.61
C CYS A 126 -13.22 18.39 -23.37
N ARG A 127 -13.66 19.64 -23.18
CA ARG A 127 -14.82 20.19 -23.91
C ARG A 127 -14.52 20.15 -25.42
N ALA A 128 -15.52 19.82 -26.23
CA ALA A 128 -15.37 19.81 -27.69
C ALA A 128 -14.87 21.17 -28.19
N ARG A 129 -13.94 21.15 -29.16
CA ARG A 129 -13.34 22.35 -29.78
C ARG A 129 -12.56 23.25 -28.82
N SER A 130 -12.15 22.71 -27.66
CA SER A 130 -11.30 23.43 -26.70
C SER A 130 -9.82 23.26 -26.99
N ASN A 131 -9.45 22.36 -27.92
CA ASN A 131 -8.07 21.96 -28.17
C ASN A 131 -7.38 21.49 -26.87
N GLY A 132 -8.14 20.83 -25.98
CA GLY A 132 -7.64 20.28 -24.73
C GLY A 132 -7.34 21.32 -23.64
N ASN A 133 -7.72 22.59 -23.83
CA ASN A 133 -7.50 23.63 -22.82
C ASN A 133 -8.52 23.57 -21.67
N GLU A 134 -9.77 23.22 -21.99
CA GLU A 134 -10.87 23.16 -21.03
C GLU A 134 -11.22 21.71 -20.73
N GLU A 135 -10.83 21.24 -19.53
CA GLU A 135 -11.15 19.89 -19.08
C GLU A 135 -12.64 19.80 -18.71
N LEU A 136 -13.28 18.71 -19.10
CA LEU A 136 -14.71 18.49 -18.84
C LEU A 136 -14.88 17.83 -17.47
N GLY A 137 -15.75 18.41 -16.64
CA GLY A 137 -16.08 17.86 -15.33
C GLY A 137 -16.75 16.49 -15.42
N TYR A 138 -16.49 15.61 -14.45
CA TYR A 138 -17.02 14.24 -14.40
C TYR A 138 -18.55 14.20 -14.55
N ASP A 139 -19.28 14.95 -13.73
CA ASP A 139 -20.74 14.95 -13.75
C ASP A 139 -21.31 15.52 -15.06
N ALA A 140 -20.63 16.53 -15.62
CA ALA A 140 -21.01 17.11 -16.91
C ALA A 140 -20.85 16.09 -18.05
N PHE A 141 -19.71 15.37 -18.09
CA PHE A 141 -19.50 14.31 -19.08
C PHE A 141 -20.54 13.19 -18.94
N ILE A 142 -20.79 12.69 -17.72
CA ILE A 142 -21.78 11.64 -17.48
C ILE A 142 -23.18 12.08 -17.90
N LYS A 143 -23.56 13.33 -17.62
CA LYS A 143 -24.84 13.90 -18.05
C LYS A 143 -24.97 13.94 -19.58
N THR A 144 -23.93 14.40 -20.28
CA THR A 144 -23.92 14.45 -21.74
C THR A 144 -23.94 13.05 -22.34
N ALA A 145 -23.13 12.11 -21.83
CA ALA A 145 -23.10 10.73 -22.30
C ALA A 145 -24.45 10.00 -22.12
N LYS A 146 -25.13 10.25 -21.00
CA LYS A 146 -26.46 9.68 -20.68
C LYS A 146 -27.63 10.37 -21.38
N SER A 147 -27.44 11.58 -21.93
CA SER A 147 -28.50 12.32 -22.62
C SER A 147 -29.06 11.60 -23.86
N GLY A 148 -28.32 10.64 -24.41
CA GLY A 148 -28.65 9.96 -25.65
C GLY A 148 -28.45 10.82 -26.91
N GLN A 149 -28.03 12.08 -26.76
CA GLN A 149 -27.72 12.94 -27.91
C GLN A 149 -26.47 12.43 -28.64
N ARG A 150 -26.57 12.38 -29.97
CA ARG A 150 -25.51 11.94 -30.90
C ARG A 150 -25.48 12.93 -32.07
N PRO A 151 -24.30 13.23 -32.65
CA PRO A 151 -22.98 12.72 -32.26
C PRO A 151 -22.53 13.25 -30.90
N LEU A 152 -21.87 12.39 -30.12
CA LEU A 152 -21.22 12.81 -28.88
C LEU A 152 -19.82 13.30 -29.23
N GLU A 153 -19.66 14.62 -29.28
CA GLU A 153 -18.40 15.29 -29.60
C GLU A 153 -17.68 15.75 -28.32
N PHE A 154 -16.39 15.44 -28.21
CA PHE A 154 -15.50 15.93 -27.16
C PHE A 154 -14.04 15.84 -27.61
N ASP A 155 -13.18 16.64 -26.99
CA ASP A 155 -11.74 16.54 -27.21
C ASP A 155 -11.12 15.63 -26.14
N VAL A 156 -10.02 14.97 -26.48
CA VAL A 156 -9.28 14.14 -25.55
C VAL A 156 -7.83 14.57 -25.53
N ARG A 157 -7.30 14.79 -24.33
CA ARG A 157 -5.88 15.07 -24.12
C ARG A 157 -5.20 13.82 -23.59
N ARG A 158 -4.36 13.22 -24.44
CA ARG A 158 -3.50 12.10 -24.09
C ARG A 158 -2.17 12.63 -23.57
N ILE A 159 -1.90 12.40 -22.30
CA ILE A 159 -0.57 12.59 -21.77
C ILE A 159 0.21 11.37 -22.22
N GLU A 160 1.05 11.53 -23.23
CA GLU A 160 2.06 10.52 -23.55
C GLU A 160 2.93 10.40 -22.30
N SER A 161 2.65 9.38 -21.47
CA SER A 161 3.62 8.96 -20.48
C SER A 161 4.83 8.59 -21.32
N SER A 162 5.85 9.43 -21.31
CA SER A 162 7.14 9.19 -21.94
C SER A 162 7.76 7.97 -21.26
N ILE A 163 7.25 6.80 -21.62
CA ILE A 163 7.85 5.50 -21.34
C ILE A 163 8.64 5.20 -22.61
N ASP A 164 9.59 6.09 -22.93
CA ASP A 164 10.84 5.59 -23.43
C ASP A 164 11.44 4.75 -22.31
N THR A 165 11.73 3.52 -22.66
CA THR A 165 12.07 2.39 -21.81
C THR A 165 13.47 2.55 -21.23
N SER A 166 13.72 3.61 -20.46
CA SER A 166 14.98 3.80 -19.75
C SER A 166 14.79 4.61 -18.47
N GLY A 167 14.63 3.91 -17.35
CA GLY A 167 15.00 4.45 -16.04
C GLY A 167 13.86 4.94 -15.16
N GLY A 168 13.53 4.10 -14.18
CA GLY A 168 13.42 4.59 -12.81
C GLY A 168 12.20 5.44 -12.46
N GLY A 169 11.10 4.74 -12.17
CA GLY A 169 10.21 5.14 -11.07
C GLY A 169 9.23 6.26 -11.39
N LYS A 170 7.99 5.87 -11.69
CA LYS A 170 6.80 6.41 -11.01
C LYS A 170 5.59 5.51 -11.23
N VAL A 171 4.83 5.42 -10.15
CA VAL A 171 3.64 4.60 -9.90
C VAL A 171 2.56 4.89 -10.94
N SER A 172 2.34 3.95 -11.85
CA SER A 172 1.18 3.89 -12.74
C SER A 172 0.48 2.55 -12.55
N ALA A 173 -0.80 2.46 -12.91
CA ALA A 173 -1.68 1.31 -12.76
C ALA A 173 -1.14 -0.02 -13.32
N ASP A 174 -0.11 0.05 -14.14
CA ASP A 174 0.68 -1.07 -14.60
C ASP A 174 1.43 -1.81 -13.46
N ALA A 175 1.65 -1.17 -12.31
CA ALA A 175 2.19 -1.79 -11.12
C ALA A 175 1.28 -2.90 -10.56
N LEU A 176 -0.05 -2.76 -10.68
CA LEU A 176 -0.98 -3.80 -10.26
C LEU A 176 -0.98 -4.99 -11.22
N HIS A 177 -0.96 -4.73 -12.53
CA HIS A 177 -0.84 -5.79 -13.54
C HIS A 177 0.50 -6.52 -13.43
N ARG A 178 1.61 -5.80 -13.24
CA ARG A 178 2.93 -6.40 -12.97
C ARG A 178 2.93 -7.19 -11.67
N LYS A 179 2.33 -6.68 -10.59
CA LYS A 179 2.23 -7.40 -9.32
C LYS A 179 1.40 -8.68 -9.47
N GLN A 180 0.29 -8.63 -10.20
CA GLN A 180 -0.59 -9.77 -10.44
C GLN A 180 0.07 -10.81 -11.37
N ALA A 181 0.77 -10.36 -12.41
CA ALA A 181 1.58 -11.23 -13.28
C ALA A 181 2.72 -11.90 -12.50
N MET A 182 3.36 -11.17 -11.57
CA MET A 182 4.43 -11.72 -10.75
C MET A 182 3.91 -12.76 -9.74
N ILE A 183 2.73 -12.53 -9.15
CA ILE A 183 2.05 -13.50 -8.29
C ILE A 183 1.67 -14.75 -9.08
N ALA A 184 1.04 -14.60 -10.26
CA ALA A 184 0.67 -15.73 -11.11
C ALA A 184 1.90 -16.54 -11.57
N ALA A 185 3.01 -15.87 -11.88
CA ALA A 185 4.27 -16.54 -12.23
C ALA A 185 4.88 -17.29 -11.02
N ALA A 186 4.79 -16.73 -9.81
CA ALA A 186 5.26 -17.38 -8.59
C ALA A 186 4.43 -18.62 -8.25
N GLU A 187 3.10 -18.51 -8.32
CA GLU A 187 2.17 -19.62 -8.10
C GLU A 187 2.37 -20.75 -9.12
N ALA A 188 2.59 -20.40 -10.40
CA ALA A 188 2.89 -21.40 -11.43
C ALA A 188 4.21 -22.14 -11.18
N ARG A 189 5.23 -21.46 -10.63
CA ARG A 189 6.49 -22.10 -10.23
C ARG A 189 6.31 -22.99 -9.01
N GLU A 190 5.56 -22.54 -8.01
CA GLU A 190 5.27 -23.33 -6.81
C GLU A 190 4.42 -24.56 -7.14
N ALA A 191 3.43 -24.45 -8.02
CA ALA A 191 2.61 -25.57 -8.48
C ALA A 191 3.45 -26.62 -9.22
N LYS A 192 4.35 -26.19 -10.12
CA LYS A 192 5.30 -27.09 -10.80
C LYS A 192 6.26 -27.77 -9.81
N HIS A 193 6.70 -27.04 -8.78
CA HIS A 193 7.56 -27.60 -7.75
C HIS A 193 6.81 -28.62 -6.88
N LYS A 194 5.62 -28.27 -6.37
CA LYS A 194 4.73 -29.19 -5.64
C LYS A 194 4.40 -30.43 -6.45
N ALA A 195 4.17 -30.32 -7.76
CA ALA A 195 3.93 -31.49 -8.61
C ALA A 195 5.15 -32.43 -8.70
N LYS A 196 6.38 -31.89 -8.67
CA LYS A 196 7.61 -32.68 -8.66
C LYS A 196 7.96 -33.25 -7.28
N THR A 197 7.55 -32.59 -6.21
CA THR A 197 7.86 -32.99 -4.83
C THR A 197 6.75 -33.80 -4.15
N LYS A 198 5.61 -34.04 -4.82
CA LYS A 198 4.60 -34.96 -4.29
C LYS A 198 5.23 -36.36 -4.15
N PRO A 199 5.25 -36.95 -2.94
CA PRO A 199 5.77 -38.29 -2.75
C PRO A 199 4.98 -39.24 -3.64
N VAL A 200 5.70 -40.00 -4.47
CA VAL A 200 5.11 -40.99 -5.36
C VAL A 200 4.26 -41.93 -4.51
N PRO A 201 2.93 -42.00 -4.71
CA PRO A 201 2.11 -42.95 -3.99
C PRO A 201 2.66 -44.35 -4.29
N LYS A 202 2.94 -45.13 -3.24
CA LYS A 202 3.41 -46.51 -3.37
C LYS A 202 2.30 -47.31 -4.06
N ALA A 203 2.41 -47.46 -5.37
CA ALA A 203 1.48 -48.26 -6.15
C ALA A 203 1.57 -49.72 -5.68
N THR A 204 0.43 -50.26 -5.27
CA THR A 204 0.24 -51.69 -5.03
C THR A 204 0.40 -52.44 -6.35
N THR A 205 1.03 -53.61 -6.28
CA THR A 205 1.68 -54.34 -7.38
C THR A 205 0.77 -54.78 -8.54
N ASN A 206 -0.55 -54.61 -8.44
CA ASN A 206 -1.49 -55.14 -9.43
C ASN A 206 -1.90 -54.16 -10.55
N ASP A 207 -1.63 -52.86 -10.44
CA ASP A 207 -2.06 -51.87 -11.44
C ASP A 207 -1.00 -51.49 -12.50
N ARG A 208 0.19 -52.09 -12.44
CA ARG A 208 1.32 -51.69 -13.30
C ARG A 208 1.27 -52.25 -14.73
N LEU A 209 0.32 -53.15 -15.03
CA LEU A 209 0.20 -53.80 -16.34
C LEU A 209 -0.87 -53.19 -17.27
N LEU A 210 -1.80 -52.39 -16.76
CA LEU A 210 -2.86 -51.78 -17.58
C LEU A 210 -2.59 -50.32 -17.98
N LEU A 211 -1.79 -49.57 -17.21
CA LEU A 211 -1.54 -48.14 -17.50
C LEU A 211 -0.44 -47.86 -18.55
N SER A 212 0.28 -48.88 -19.02
CA SER A 212 1.39 -48.70 -19.99
C SER A 212 0.94 -48.72 -21.45
N LYS A 213 -0.32 -49.08 -21.75
CA LYS A 213 -0.85 -49.14 -23.12
C LYS A 213 -1.53 -47.85 -23.57
N ASP A 214 -2.25 -47.15 -22.69
CA ASP A 214 -3.02 -45.96 -23.09
C ASP A 214 -2.20 -44.66 -23.14
N ARG A 215 -1.09 -44.57 -22.42
CA ARG A 215 -0.24 -43.36 -22.42
C ARG A 215 0.61 -43.17 -23.69
N ARG A 216 0.56 -44.12 -24.63
CA ARG A 216 1.31 -44.07 -25.89
C ARG A 216 0.56 -43.44 -27.06
N LEU A 217 -0.74 -43.14 -26.92
CA LEU A 217 -1.55 -42.59 -28.01
C LEU A 217 -1.82 -41.08 -27.91
N GLU A 218 -1.89 -40.49 -26.71
CA GLU A 218 -2.24 -39.06 -26.59
C GLU A 218 -1.07 -38.08 -26.77
N ASN A 219 0.18 -38.54 -26.76
CA ASN A 219 1.34 -37.64 -26.86
C ASN A 219 1.82 -37.39 -28.30
N THR A 220 1.12 -37.93 -29.30
CA THR A 220 1.54 -37.90 -30.71
C THR A 220 0.78 -36.85 -31.53
N GLN A 221 -0.27 -36.20 -31.01
CA GLN A 221 -1.09 -35.26 -31.78
C GLN A 221 -0.90 -33.76 -31.46
N GLN A 222 -0.06 -33.37 -30.50
CA GLN A 222 0.11 -31.95 -30.12
C GLN A 222 1.52 -31.35 -30.32
N ARG A 223 2.38 -31.95 -31.16
CA ARG A 223 3.71 -31.37 -31.50
C ARG A 223 3.97 -31.28 -32.99
N HIS A 224 3.07 -30.62 -33.72
CA HIS A 224 3.39 -30.11 -35.05
C HIS A 224 3.22 -28.59 -35.01
N TYR A 225 4.27 -27.87 -34.60
CA TYR A 225 4.83 -26.65 -35.18
C TYR A 225 6.15 -26.37 -34.41
N GLU A 226 7.23 -26.07 -35.15
CA GLU A 226 8.61 -25.74 -34.69
C GLU A 226 9.50 -26.92 -34.25
N THR A 227 10.03 -27.68 -35.21
CA THR A 227 11.11 -28.67 -34.97
C THR A 227 12.40 -28.42 -35.74
N ASN A 228 12.62 -27.23 -36.33
CA ASN A 228 13.86 -26.95 -37.06
C ASN A 228 14.92 -26.17 -36.25
N ASP A 229 14.57 -25.56 -35.11
CA ASP A 229 15.52 -24.77 -34.28
C ASP A 229 16.14 -25.56 -33.11
N CYS A 230 15.83 -26.86 -32.98
CA CYS A 230 16.22 -27.65 -31.81
C CYS A 230 17.67 -28.16 -31.86
N ASP A 231 18.20 -28.47 -33.05
CA ASP A 231 19.52 -29.09 -33.17
C ASP A 231 20.67 -28.08 -33.09
N GLU A 232 20.47 -26.86 -33.60
CA GLU A 232 21.45 -25.77 -33.50
C GLU A 232 21.58 -25.30 -32.04
N THR A 233 20.44 -25.11 -31.37
CA THR A 233 20.39 -24.77 -29.94
C THR A 233 21.08 -25.85 -29.09
N ARG A 234 20.89 -27.13 -29.43
CA ARG A 234 21.53 -28.23 -28.69
C ARG A 234 23.04 -28.25 -28.88
N ARG A 235 23.54 -28.01 -30.11
CA ARG A 235 24.98 -27.87 -30.38
C ARG A 235 25.58 -26.66 -29.64
N ALA A 236 24.88 -25.53 -29.61
CA ALA A 236 25.34 -24.34 -28.91
C ALA A 236 25.46 -24.58 -27.39
N VAL A 237 24.49 -25.26 -26.78
CA VAL A 237 24.53 -25.61 -25.35
C VAL A 237 25.66 -26.59 -25.03
N ASP A 238 25.90 -27.57 -25.90
CA ASP A 238 26.97 -28.55 -25.70
C ASP A 238 28.35 -27.90 -25.86
N ALA A 239 28.52 -26.96 -26.80
CA ALA A 239 29.75 -26.18 -26.97
C ALA A 239 30.06 -25.31 -25.73
N ILE A 240 29.04 -24.65 -25.15
CA ILE A 240 29.21 -23.85 -23.93
C ILE A 240 29.63 -24.73 -22.76
N LYS A 241 29.00 -25.89 -22.56
CA LYS A 241 29.37 -26.83 -21.49
C LYS A 241 30.79 -27.37 -21.61
N GLN A 242 31.28 -27.57 -22.84
CA GLN A 242 32.67 -27.99 -23.07
C GLN A 242 33.64 -26.86 -22.71
N ALA A 243 33.36 -25.64 -23.15
CA ALA A 243 34.18 -24.46 -22.80
C ALA A 243 34.23 -24.23 -21.29
N GLU A 244 33.10 -24.35 -20.58
CA GLU A 244 33.05 -24.24 -19.11
C GLU A 244 33.90 -25.32 -18.42
N LYS A 245 33.92 -26.54 -18.97
CA LYS A 245 34.71 -27.65 -18.42
C LYS A 245 36.22 -27.45 -18.63
N GLU A 246 36.62 -26.95 -19.80
CA GLU A 246 38.02 -26.62 -20.09
C GLU A 246 38.53 -25.49 -19.20
N ASP A 247 37.72 -24.44 -19.02
CA ASP A 247 38.05 -23.33 -18.13
C ASP A 247 38.19 -23.79 -16.67
N ALA A 248 37.27 -24.65 -16.20
CA ALA A 248 37.36 -25.24 -14.86
C ALA A 248 38.61 -26.11 -14.66
N LEU A 249 39.06 -26.84 -15.71
CA LEU A 249 40.30 -27.61 -15.67
C LEU A 249 41.53 -26.69 -15.63
N ASN A 250 41.51 -25.59 -16.38
CA ASN A 250 42.61 -24.63 -16.44
C ASN A 250 42.77 -23.85 -15.12
N LEU A 251 41.64 -23.49 -14.48
CA LEU A 251 41.64 -22.80 -13.18
C LEU A 251 41.92 -23.74 -12.00
N GLY A 252 41.82 -25.06 -12.17
CA GLY A 252 41.95 -26.04 -11.09
C GLY A 252 40.79 -26.03 -10.08
N TYR A 253 39.73 -25.25 -10.35
CA TYR A 253 38.47 -25.22 -9.61
C TYR A 253 37.33 -24.84 -10.57
N ASN A 254 36.10 -25.29 -10.31
CA ASN A 254 34.94 -24.98 -11.15
C ASN A 254 34.24 -23.70 -10.66
N PRO A 255 34.39 -22.54 -11.34
CA PRO A 255 33.72 -21.30 -10.92
C PRO A 255 32.20 -21.34 -11.16
N TYR A 256 31.70 -22.25 -11.98
CA TYR A 256 30.28 -22.38 -12.34
C TYR A 256 29.50 -23.33 -11.42
N GLU A 257 30.19 -24.05 -10.52
CA GLU A 257 29.54 -24.92 -9.54
C GLU A 257 29.00 -24.08 -8.37
N ALA A 258 27.68 -23.85 -8.36
CA ALA A 258 27.01 -23.16 -7.26
C ALA A 258 27.06 -24.01 -5.98
N LYS A 259 28.09 -23.83 -5.16
CA LYS A 259 28.12 -24.35 -3.79
C LYS A 259 27.05 -23.61 -2.99
N ALA A 260 26.00 -24.32 -2.61
CA ALA A 260 24.95 -23.80 -1.74
C ALA A 260 25.55 -23.45 -0.36
N MET A 261 26.08 -22.24 -0.21
CA MET A 261 26.51 -21.74 1.09
C MET A 261 25.27 -21.44 1.93
N THR A 262 25.19 -22.06 3.10
CA THR A 262 24.18 -21.68 4.09
C THR A 262 24.48 -20.25 4.54
N SER A 263 23.46 -19.44 4.81
CA SER A 263 23.56 -17.99 5.13
C SER A 263 24.55 -17.64 6.26
N GLY A 264 24.91 -18.61 7.12
CA GLY A 264 25.98 -18.47 8.11
C GLY A 264 27.41 -18.47 7.53
N GLN A 265 27.68 -19.23 6.48
CA GLN A 265 29.00 -19.31 5.83
C GLN A 265 29.29 -18.09 4.96
N ALA A 266 28.27 -17.52 4.32
CA ALA A 266 28.39 -16.30 3.52
C ALA A 266 28.88 -15.11 4.34
N ARG A 267 28.45 -14.99 5.61
CA ARG A 267 28.88 -13.90 6.51
C ARG A 267 30.38 -13.95 6.80
N THR A 268 30.94 -15.14 6.98
CA THR A 268 32.37 -15.32 7.27
C THR A 268 33.23 -14.95 6.05
N ALA A 269 32.80 -15.27 4.83
CA ALA A 269 33.54 -14.93 3.61
C ALA A 269 33.64 -13.40 3.38
N THR A 270 32.57 -12.64 3.63
CA THR A 270 32.61 -11.17 3.51
C THR A 270 33.51 -10.48 4.53
N VAL A 271 33.62 -11.03 5.75
CA VAL A 271 34.51 -10.49 6.80
C VAL A 271 35.98 -10.76 6.48
N VAL A 272 36.28 -11.88 5.80
CA VAL A 272 37.64 -12.24 5.37
C VAL A 272 38.13 -11.36 4.21
N MET A 273 37.24 -10.88 3.32
CA MET A 273 37.67 -10.00 2.21
C MET A 273 37.87 -8.52 2.60
N THR A 274 37.32 -8.06 3.72
CA THR A 274 37.43 -6.64 4.15
C THR A 274 38.57 -6.36 5.11
N LYS A 275 39.26 -7.38 5.64
CA LYS A 275 40.47 -7.21 6.46
C LYS A 275 41.62 -7.98 5.83
N GLY A 276 42.49 -7.25 5.13
CA GLY A 276 43.64 -7.77 4.42
C GLY A 276 44.67 -8.50 5.28
N GLU A 277 45.59 -9.17 4.57
CA GLU A 277 46.77 -9.93 5.01
C GLU A 277 46.54 -11.12 5.95
N ILE A 278 46.46 -12.31 5.33
CA ILE A 278 46.64 -13.59 6.01
C ILE A 278 48.14 -13.86 6.09
N ASP A 279 48.73 -13.58 7.25
CA ASP A 279 50.03 -14.09 7.64
C ASP A 279 49.92 -15.61 7.89
N ALA A 280 50.32 -16.41 6.91
CA ALA A 280 50.24 -17.87 6.93
C ALA A 280 51.11 -18.52 8.03
N SER A 281 51.93 -17.74 8.73
CA SER A 281 52.84 -18.25 9.77
C SER A 281 52.21 -18.36 11.17
N LYS A 282 50.98 -17.86 11.38
CA LYS A 282 50.28 -17.89 12.68
C LYS A 282 49.06 -18.79 12.75
N ALA A 283 48.96 -19.79 11.87
CA ALA A 283 47.91 -20.79 11.96
C ALA A 283 48.17 -21.72 13.18
N PRO A 284 47.27 -21.79 14.18
CA PRO A 284 47.43 -22.69 15.30
C PRO A 284 47.39 -24.16 14.83
N SER A 285 48.45 -24.88 15.16
CA SER A 285 48.61 -26.29 14.88
C SER A 285 47.54 -27.13 15.59
N LYS A 286 46.57 -27.58 14.78
CA LYS A 286 46.08 -28.97 14.70
C LYS A 286 46.11 -29.75 16.03
N ILE A 287 45.13 -29.52 16.90
CA ILE A 287 44.79 -30.47 17.96
C ILE A 287 44.07 -31.64 17.30
N LYS A 288 44.76 -32.79 17.26
CA LYS A 288 44.14 -34.10 16.99
C LYS A 288 43.24 -34.44 18.17
N SER A 289 41.94 -34.61 17.92
CA SER A 289 41.03 -35.33 18.81
C SER A 289 40.25 -36.28 17.93
N GLU A 290 40.65 -37.56 17.99
CA GLU A 290 39.78 -38.68 17.67
C GLU A 290 38.71 -38.75 18.76
N GLY A 291 37.45 -38.88 18.35
CA GLY A 291 36.31 -38.93 19.25
C GLY A 291 35.03 -38.58 18.51
N GLU A 292 34.31 -39.61 18.07
CA GLU A 292 32.91 -39.54 17.67
C GLU A 292 32.12 -38.64 18.63
N THR A 293 31.48 -37.58 18.12
CA THR A 293 30.24 -37.06 18.70
C THR A 293 29.49 -36.23 17.65
N SER A 294 28.20 -36.54 17.55
CA SER A 294 27.20 -35.88 16.73
C SER A 294 27.20 -34.35 16.88
N ALA A 295 27.07 -33.65 15.77
CA ALA A 295 27.02 -32.19 15.70
C ALA A 295 25.96 -31.60 16.64
N PRO A 296 26.31 -30.68 17.57
CA PRO A 296 25.34 -30.03 18.41
C PRO A 296 24.64 -28.94 17.61
N GLY A 297 23.32 -29.05 17.54
CA GLY A 297 22.44 -27.98 17.11
C GLY A 297 22.73 -26.71 17.91
N ARG A 298 22.65 -25.57 17.22
CA ARG A 298 22.77 -24.23 17.79
C ARG A 298 21.59 -23.99 18.74
N VAL A 299 21.68 -24.53 19.95
CA VAL A 299 20.77 -24.24 21.05
C VAL A 299 20.95 -22.77 21.40
N ASN A 300 19.86 -22.01 21.33
CA ASN A 300 19.82 -20.68 21.91
C ASN A 300 20.29 -20.79 23.36
N ALA A 301 21.16 -19.87 23.80
CA ALA A 301 21.59 -19.80 25.20
C ALA A 301 20.34 -19.95 26.10
N PRO A 302 20.36 -20.84 27.11
CA PRO A 302 19.24 -21.03 28.01
C PRO A 302 18.78 -19.65 28.51
N ARG A 303 17.58 -19.22 28.09
CA ARG A 303 16.96 -18.03 28.65
C ARG A 303 16.75 -18.36 30.12
N ASP A 304 17.41 -17.60 30.97
CA ASP A 304 17.28 -17.70 32.41
C ASP A 304 15.77 -17.63 32.76
N PRO A 305 15.17 -18.68 33.33
CA PRO A 305 13.72 -18.78 33.57
C PRO A 305 13.21 -17.76 34.59
N THR A 306 14.09 -16.91 35.12
CA THR A 306 13.83 -15.97 36.20
C THR A 306 13.50 -14.55 35.71
N THR A 307 13.10 -14.38 34.44
CA THR A 307 12.55 -13.10 33.98
C THR A 307 11.18 -12.91 34.63
N GLN A 308 11.15 -12.23 35.77
CA GLN A 308 9.93 -11.91 36.50
C GLN A 308 8.97 -11.18 35.54
N SER A 309 7.91 -11.86 35.12
CA SER A 309 6.86 -11.25 34.31
C SER A 309 6.18 -10.19 35.17
N THR A 310 6.33 -8.92 34.80
CA THR A 310 5.56 -7.84 35.41
C THR A 310 4.07 -8.18 35.29
N PRO A 311 3.30 -8.16 36.40
CA PRO A 311 1.88 -8.49 36.35
C PRO A 311 1.16 -7.53 35.38
N LEU A 312 0.30 -8.10 34.54
CA LEU A 312 -0.49 -7.34 33.57
C LEU A 312 -1.60 -6.56 34.29
N SER A 313 -2.00 -5.42 33.71
CA SER A 313 -3.18 -4.70 34.20
C SER A 313 -4.43 -5.58 34.09
N PRO A 314 -5.31 -5.60 35.11
CA PRO A 314 -6.55 -6.35 35.05
C PRO A 314 -7.47 -5.86 33.91
N GLU A 315 -7.42 -4.56 33.58
CA GLU A 315 -8.19 -3.98 32.47
C GLU A 315 -7.72 -4.55 31.12
N PHE A 316 -6.40 -4.67 30.94
CA PHE A 316 -5.82 -5.27 29.74
C PHE A 316 -6.19 -6.75 29.63
N GLU A 317 -6.08 -7.52 30.73
CA GLU A 317 -6.40 -8.95 30.71
C GLU A 317 -7.88 -9.20 30.40
N GLN A 318 -8.77 -8.39 30.97
CA GLN A 318 -10.20 -8.47 30.70
C GLN A 318 -10.50 -8.14 29.23
N ALA A 319 -9.98 -7.02 28.72
CA ALA A 319 -10.19 -6.62 27.33
C ALA A 319 -9.62 -7.65 26.34
N PHE A 320 -8.42 -8.18 26.64
CA PHE A 320 -7.79 -9.22 25.83
C PHE A 320 -8.61 -10.52 25.83
N SER A 321 -9.09 -10.94 27.01
CA SER A 321 -9.95 -12.13 27.14
C SER A 321 -11.25 -11.98 26.36
N ILE A 322 -11.93 -10.82 26.48
CA ILE A 322 -13.15 -10.51 25.72
C ILE A 322 -12.85 -10.56 24.22
N HIS A 323 -11.76 -9.93 23.78
CA HIS A 323 -11.40 -9.89 22.36
C HIS A 323 -11.14 -11.28 21.77
N VAL A 324 -10.41 -12.12 22.50
CA VAL A 324 -10.07 -13.47 22.03
C VAL A 324 -11.27 -14.42 22.08
N THR A 325 -12.15 -14.30 23.07
CA THR A 325 -13.24 -15.28 23.29
C THR A 325 -14.56 -14.90 22.62
N SER A 326 -14.83 -13.61 22.39
CA SER A 326 -16.11 -13.15 21.85
C SER A 326 -16.21 -13.22 20.33
N ASN A 327 -15.08 -13.39 19.64
CA ASN A 327 -15.01 -13.41 18.19
C ASN A 327 -14.84 -14.85 17.69
N SER A 328 -15.73 -15.30 16.82
CA SER A 328 -15.74 -16.68 16.30
C SER A 328 -14.67 -16.95 15.24
N ASP A 329 -14.27 -15.93 14.49
CA ASP A 329 -13.23 -16.03 13.46
C ASP A 329 -11.83 -15.84 14.08
N HIS A 330 -11.18 -16.95 14.38
CA HIS A 330 -9.83 -16.95 14.92
C HIS A 330 -8.82 -16.23 14.01
N THR A 331 -8.97 -16.33 12.69
CA THR A 331 -8.05 -15.67 11.75
C THR A 331 -8.20 -14.15 11.78
N ALA A 332 -9.43 -13.65 11.96
CA ALA A 332 -9.70 -12.23 12.16
C ALA A 332 -9.10 -11.73 13.48
N VAL A 333 -9.20 -12.51 14.56
CA VAL A 333 -8.57 -12.21 15.86
C VAL A 333 -7.05 -12.10 15.73
N LEU A 334 -6.40 -13.08 15.11
CA LEU A 334 -4.94 -13.05 14.90
C LEU A 334 -4.50 -11.84 14.07
N ASN A 335 -5.25 -11.51 13.00
CA ASN A 335 -4.98 -10.34 12.18
C ASN A 335 -5.18 -9.02 12.96
N SER A 336 -6.23 -8.96 13.78
CA SER A 336 -6.52 -7.82 14.66
C SER A 336 -5.41 -7.58 15.66
N LEU A 337 -5.01 -8.62 16.41
CA LEU A 337 -3.89 -8.58 17.36
C LEU A 337 -2.59 -8.12 16.69
N GLY A 338 -2.28 -8.66 15.50
CA GLY A 338 -1.10 -8.27 14.74
C GLY A 338 -1.09 -6.81 14.28
N ILE A 339 -2.26 -6.24 13.98
CA ILE A 339 -2.40 -4.81 13.66
C ILE A 339 -2.23 -3.97 14.93
N MET A 340 -2.95 -4.30 16.01
CA MET A 340 -2.87 -3.59 17.29
C MET A 340 -1.44 -3.57 17.83
N ARG A 341 -0.75 -4.73 17.85
CA ARG A 341 0.65 -4.86 18.26
C ARG A 341 1.58 -3.92 17.48
N LYS A 342 1.43 -3.85 16.15
CA LYS A 342 2.22 -2.94 15.30
C LYS A 342 1.93 -1.47 15.59
N LEU A 343 0.68 -1.11 15.84
CA LEU A 343 0.31 0.27 16.17
C LEU A 343 0.89 0.69 17.52
N ILE A 344 0.75 -0.16 18.54
CA ILE A 344 1.31 0.06 19.88
C ILE A 344 2.83 0.24 19.79
N VAL A 345 3.54 -0.70 19.14
CA VAL A 345 5.01 -0.61 18.99
C VAL A 345 5.41 0.65 18.25
N ASN A 346 4.73 1.03 17.16
CA ASN A 346 5.06 2.27 16.45
C ASN A 346 4.80 3.52 17.31
N ALA A 347 3.71 3.54 18.09
CA ALA A 347 3.36 4.67 18.95
C ALA A 347 4.34 4.85 20.12
N THR A 348 4.80 3.75 20.74
CA THR A 348 5.72 3.80 21.89
C THR A 348 7.20 3.89 21.51
N THR A 349 7.56 3.54 20.28
CA THR A 349 8.93 3.70 19.77
C THR A 349 9.08 4.94 18.90
N LYS A 350 8.70 4.86 17.62
CA LYS A 350 8.82 5.95 16.64
C LYS A 350 7.96 7.16 16.99
N GLY A 351 6.83 6.93 17.65
CA GLY A 351 5.96 7.98 18.15
C GLY A 351 6.57 8.74 19.32
N GLN A 352 7.57 8.20 20.02
CA GLN A 352 8.25 8.89 21.12
C GLN A 352 9.61 9.45 20.73
N GLN A 353 10.07 9.20 19.49
CA GLN A 353 11.36 9.64 18.99
C GLN A 353 11.19 10.72 17.91
N GLY A 354 11.92 11.83 18.05
CA GLY A 354 12.01 12.88 17.05
C GLY A 354 11.07 14.07 17.27
N ASP A 355 11.11 15.02 16.33
CA ASP A 355 10.33 16.25 16.40
C ASP A 355 8.83 15.96 16.44
N ASN A 356 8.09 16.80 17.18
CA ASN A 356 6.66 16.58 17.47
C ASN A 356 5.82 16.37 16.20
N GLU A 357 6.17 17.06 15.10
CA GLU A 357 5.45 16.99 13.83
C GLU A 357 5.62 15.64 13.12
N THR A 358 6.83 15.08 13.09
CA THR A 358 7.09 13.80 12.39
C THR A 358 6.69 12.58 13.20
N SER A 359 6.76 12.68 14.54
CA SER A 359 6.41 11.62 15.48
C SER A 359 4.88 11.52 15.70
N SER A 360 4.15 12.63 15.58
CA SER A 360 2.69 12.70 15.76
C SER A 360 1.93 11.72 14.87
N LYS A 361 2.37 11.50 13.62
CA LYS A 361 1.72 10.57 12.70
C LYS A 361 1.75 9.10 13.15
N PHE A 362 2.69 8.72 14.03
CA PHE A 362 2.78 7.36 14.58
C PHE A 362 1.96 7.19 15.86
N ARG A 363 1.58 8.29 16.50
CA ARG A 363 0.73 8.32 17.70
C ARG A 363 -0.76 8.44 17.37
N ARG A 364 -1.10 8.90 16.17
CA ARG A 364 -2.49 9.08 15.70
C ARG A 364 -2.91 7.97 14.75
N VAL A 365 -4.01 7.29 15.06
CA VAL A 365 -4.60 6.22 14.24
C VAL A 365 -6.01 6.62 13.83
N ARG A 366 -6.24 6.76 12.52
CA ARG A 366 -7.54 7.13 11.96
C ARG A 366 -8.47 5.92 11.89
N LEU A 367 -9.60 5.97 12.61
CA LEU A 367 -10.55 4.85 12.68
C LEU A 367 -11.35 4.64 11.40
N SER A 368 -11.48 5.65 10.53
CA SER A 368 -12.15 5.51 9.23
C SER A 368 -11.34 4.73 8.19
N ASN A 369 -10.08 4.37 8.46
CA ASN A 369 -9.30 3.51 7.57
C ASN A 369 -9.90 2.10 7.53
N PRO A 370 -10.30 1.55 6.35
CA PRO A 370 -11.00 0.26 6.28
C PRO A 370 -10.29 -0.91 6.96
N LYS A 371 -8.95 -0.94 6.91
CA LYS A 371 -8.18 -2.01 7.54
C LYS A 371 -8.15 -1.89 9.06
N ILE A 372 -8.08 -0.66 9.56
CA ILE A 372 -8.11 -0.38 11.00
C ILE A 372 -9.52 -0.58 11.54
N LYS A 373 -10.53 -0.10 10.83
CA LYS A 373 -11.94 -0.27 11.17
C LYS A 373 -12.28 -1.76 11.35
N ALA A 374 -11.98 -2.57 10.33
CA ALA A 374 -12.25 -4.01 10.37
C ALA A 374 -11.48 -4.73 11.48
N ALA A 375 -10.29 -4.26 11.84
CA ALA A 375 -9.45 -4.89 12.86
C ALA A 375 -9.78 -4.43 14.29
N ILE A 376 -10.19 -3.18 14.49
CA ILE A 376 -10.30 -2.56 15.82
C ILE A 376 -11.74 -2.16 16.15
N THR A 377 -12.41 -1.46 15.25
CA THR A 377 -13.76 -0.94 15.51
C THR A 377 -14.83 -2.02 15.38
N ASP A 378 -14.70 -2.90 14.39
CA ASP A 378 -15.70 -3.93 14.09
C ASP A 378 -15.49 -5.21 14.96
N MET A 379 -14.38 -5.28 15.71
CA MET A 379 -14.03 -6.44 16.56
C MET A 379 -14.34 -6.15 18.02
N GLN A 380 -15.16 -7.00 18.66
CA GLN A 380 -15.53 -6.83 20.06
C GLN A 380 -14.28 -6.85 20.97
N GLY A 381 -14.19 -5.92 21.91
CA GLY A 381 -13.10 -5.80 22.89
C GLY A 381 -11.77 -5.26 22.35
N ALA A 382 -11.61 -5.09 21.04
CA ALA A 382 -10.35 -4.59 20.46
C ALA A 382 -10.12 -3.10 20.76
N LEU A 383 -11.18 -2.29 20.73
CA LEU A 383 -11.10 -0.88 21.08
C LEU A 383 -10.72 -0.67 22.56
N ASP A 384 -11.37 -1.41 23.46
CA ASP A 384 -11.08 -1.39 24.90
C ASP A 384 -9.64 -1.83 25.19
N LEU A 385 -9.16 -2.84 24.45
CA LEU A 385 -7.78 -3.30 24.54
C LEU A 385 -6.79 -2.20 24.16
N MET A 386 -7.04 -1.47 23.06
CA MET A 386 -6.20 -0.32 22.68
C MET A 386 -6.24 0.79 23.73
N MET A 387 -7.40 1.06 24.32
CA MET A 387 -7.55 2.08 25.37
C MET A 387 -6.80 1.70 26.66
N SER A 388 -6.84 0.42 27.06
CA SER A 388 -6.11 -0.08 28.24
C SER A 388 -4.59 0.08 28.14
N VAL A 389 -4.05 0.17 26.91
CA VAL A 389 -2.62 0.40 26.64
C VAL A 389 -2.24 1.88 26.72
N GLY A 390 -3.22 2.79 26.73
CA GLY A 390 -3.02 4.24 26.82
C GLY A 390 -3.44 5.03 25.58
N PHE A 391 -4.14 4.42 24.61
CA PHE A 391 -4.76 5.20 23.53
C PHE A 391 -6.04 5.89 24.02
N VAL A 392 -6.21 7.15 23.62
CA VAL A 392 -7.40 7.95 23.95
C VAL A 392 -8.18 8.23 22.67
N LEU A 393 -9.51 8.14 22.75
CA LEU A 393 -10.38 8.51 21.65
C LEU A 393 -10.47 10.04 21.54
N SER A 394 -10.19 10.58 20.36
CA SER A 394 -10.24 12.02 20.09
C SER A 394 -10.94 12.27 18.76
N GLU A 395 -11.88 13.21 18.75
CA GLU A 395 -12.52 13.69 17.54
C GLU A 395 -11.78 14.95 17.06
N ASN A 396 -11.48 15.02 15.76
CA ASN A 396 -10.88 16.22 15.17
C ASN A 396 -11.99 17.14 14.66
N ASP A 397 -12.15 18.31 15.29
CA ASP A 397 -13.19 19.29 14.94
C ASP A 397 -13.09 19.79 13.49
N GLU A 398 -11.88 19.80 12.90
CA GLU A 398 -11.67 20.28 11.53
C GLU A 398 -12.18 19.30 10.46
N ASP A 399 -12.01 17.99 10.70
CA ASP A 399 -12.34 16.94 9.74
C ASP A 399 -13.64 16.19 10.09
N GLY A 400 -14.13 16.31 11.34
CA GLY A 400 -15.23 15.53 11.89
C GLY A 400 -14.91 14.03 12.04
N GLU A 401 -13.63 13.66 12.10
CA GLU A 401 -13.19 12.27 12.14
C GLU A 401 -12.67 11.85 13.51
N THR A 402 -12.94 10.60 13.89
CA THR A 402 -12.49 9.98 15.13
C THR A 402 -11.11 9.32 14.96
N TYR A 403 -10.22 9.61 15.89
CA TYR A 403 -8.86 9.08 15.97
C TYR A 403 -8.64 8.39 17.33
N LEU A 404 -7.79 7.35 17.32
CA LEU A 404 -7.09 6.92 18.53
C LEU A 404 -5.76 7.65 18.61
N VAL A 405 -5.51 8.32 19.72
CA VAL A 405 -4.31 9.14 19.93
C VAL A 405 -3.56 8.63 21.14
N PHE A 406 -2.27 8.37 20.97
CA PHE A 406 -1.36 8.05 22.06
C PHE A 406 -0.63 9.32 22.51
N SER A 407 -0.61 9.60 23.81
CA SER A 407 -0.04 10.84 24.34
C SER A 407 1.46 10.97 24.05
N PRO A 408 1.97 12.18 23.73
CA PRO A 408 3.39 12.41 23.58
C PRO A 408 4.10 12.34 24.94
N GLY A 409 5.29 11.73 24.98
CA GLY A 409 6.12 11.62 26.19
C GLY A 409 5.79 10.41 27.07
N GLU A 410 4.68 9.72 26.82
CA GLU A 410 4.34 8.49 27.51
C GLU A 410 5.12 7.31 26.91
N LYS A 411 5.79 6.52 27.76
CA LYS A 411 6.47 5.29 27.34
C LYS A 411 5.56 4.06 27.35
N GLY A 412 4.29 4.24 27.74
CA GLY A 412 3.38 3.17 28.11
C GLY A 412 3.61 2.70 29.55
N ALA A 413 2.72 1.83 30.03
CA ALA A 413 2.84 1.24 31.35
C ALA A 413 4.00 0.24 31.44
N GLU A 414 4.52 0.00 32.65
CA GLU A 414 5.66 -0.92 32.86
C GLU A 414 5.38 -2.36 32.42
N TRP A 415 4.11 -2.78 32.46
CA TRP A 415 3.65 -4.10 32.03
C TRP A 415 3.48 -4.22 30.50
N LEU A 416 3.67 -3.14 29.73
CA LEU A 416 3.45 -3.14 28.28
C LEU A 416 4.32 -4.15 27.53
N GLY A 417 5.56 -4.37 27.99
CA GLY A 417 6.44 -5.40 27.44
C GLY A 417 5.82 -6.79 27.52
N SER A 418 5.37 -7.19 28.72
CA SER A 418 4.66 -8.45 28.96
C SER A 418 3.38 -8.57 28.13
N ALA A 419 2.63 -7.47 27.97
CA ALA A 419 1.41 -7.46 27.16
C ALA A 419 1.69 -7.75 25.68
N LEU A 420 2.71 -7.10 25.10
CA LEU A 420 3.12 -7.31 23.71
C LEU A 420 3.62 -8.75 23.48
N GLU A 421 4.36 -9.31 24.44
CA GLU A 421 4.79 -10.71 24.41
C GLU A 421 3.60 -11.68 24.46
N ARG A 422 2.59 -11.40 25.29
CA ARG A 422 1.36 -12.21 25.37
C ARG A 422 0.57 -12.18 24.06
N MET A 423 0.41 -11.00 23.45
CA MET A 423 -0.22 -10.86 22.13
C MET A 423 0.56 -11.65 21.07
N GLU A 424 1.89 -11.56 21.07
CA GLU A 424 2.74 -12.29 20.12
C GLU A 424 2.74 -13.81 20.35
N ALA A 425 2.70 -14.26 21.61
CA ALA A 425 2.59 -15.68 21.93
C ALA A 425 1.27 -16.26 21.41
N TYR A 426 0.17 -15.52 21.55
CA TYR A 426 -1.11 -15.90 20.99
C TYR A 426 -1.09 -15.93 19.45
N GLU A 427 -0.44 -14.94 18.81
CA GLU A 427 -0.25 -14.92 17.34
C GLU A 427 0.49 -16.16 16.81
N ARG A 428 1.43 -16.71 17.59
CA ARG A 428 2.28 -17.85 17.17
C ARG A 428 1.72 -19.21 17.59
N GLY A 429 0.86 -19.24 18.60
CA GLY A 429 0.32 -20.47 19.20
C GLY A 429 -1.11 -20.82 18.77
N GLY A 430 -1.73 -19.99 17.93
CA GLY A 430 -3.05 -20.23 17.32
C GLY A 430 -3.03 -21.21 16.15
#